data_AF-A0A7C3G9B6-F1
#
_entry.id   AF-A0A7C3G9B6-F1
#
_cell.length_a   1.000
_cell.length_b   1.000
_cell.length_c   1.000
_cell.angle_alpha   90.00
_cell.angle_beta   90.00
_cell.angle_gamma   90.00
#
_symmetry.space_group_name_H-M   'P 1'
#
loop_
_entity.id
_entity.type
_entity.pdbx_description
1 polymer ?
#
loop_
_entity_poly.entity_id
_entity_poly.type
_entity_poly.pdbx_seq_one_letter_code
_entity_poly.pdbx_strand_id
1 'polypeptide(L)'
;MASLFQKIRTLFKANLHDLADKAIQKNSLAVYDQYIRAAAREIEQYRETMTPMFAQVKQSRRRRDALADRAAKLDIMVDRYLRARKKTEALVTQRKFISTMKLIRTYDQTLEKQVRAAETLHDILTKLEGRLEIAKQEREELSFLLNLAKAKETSTQAMRSLDALIGQGDEELATAAESIRSRLDHADAAWELQTDNLDSQLDSAMDDIELEADLAERMQRLGID
;
A
#
# COMPACT_ATOMS: atom_id res chain seq x y z
N MET A 1 -1.57 -8.28 23.94
CA MET A 1 -0.71 -7.47 23.04
C MET A 1 -0.94 -7.96 21.62
N ALA A 2 -1.58 -7.18 20.77
CA ALA A 2 -1.86 -7.56 19.38
C ALA A 2 -0.55 -7.66 18.57
N SER A 3 -0.43 -8.63 17.65
CA SER A 3 0.71 -8.73 16.74
C SER A 3 0.82 -7.47 15.86
N LEU A 4 2.01 -7.14 15.35
CA LEU A 4 2.22 -5.98 14.45
C LEU A 4 1.23 -6.00 13.27
N PHE A 5 1.00 -7.19 12.69
CA PHE A 5 -0.01 -7.40 11.66
C PHE A 5 -1.44 -7.11 12.14
N GLN A 6 -1.81 -7.50 13.36
CA GLN A 6 -3.12 -7.16 13.93
C GLN A 6 -3.25 -5.66 14.18
N LYS A 7 -2.19 -4.97 14.63
CA LYS A 7 -2.21 -3.51 14.80
C LYS A 7 -2.43 -2.80 13.47
N ILE A 8 -1.73 -3.23 12.41
CA ILE A 8 -1.91 -2.69 11.06
C ILE A 8 -3.31 -3.00 10.53
N ARG A 9 -3.79 -4.24 10.67
CA ARG A 9 -5.15 -4.63 10.26
C ARG A 9 -6.22 -3.84 11.03
N THR A 10 -6.03 -3.59 12.32
CA THR A 10 -6.92 -2.74 13.11
C THR A 10 -6.85 -1.29 12.64
N LEU A 11 -5.65 -0.75 12.37
CA LEU A 11 -5.48 0.60 11.83
C LEU A 11 -6.14 0.77 10.46
N PHE A 12 -6.18 -0.24 9.60
CA PHE A 12 -6.86 -0.14 8.29
C PHE A 12 -8.35 -0.46 8.38
N LYS A 13 -8.77 -1.41 9.22
CA LYS A 13 -10.17 -1.87 9.28
C LYS A 13 -11.07 -1.03 10.17
N ALA A 14 -10.50 -0.31 11.14
CA ALA A 14 -11.27 0.49 12.09
C ALA A 14 -11.47 1.96 11.68
N ASN A 15 -10.82 2.45 10.61
CA ASN A 15 -10.52 3.89 10.53
C ASN A 15 -11.07 4.65 9.32
N LEU A 16 -11.61 4.03 8.26
CA LEU A 16 -12.21 4.84 7.19
C LEU A 16 -13.51 5.51 7.67
N HIS A 17 -14.37 4.80 8.40
CA HIS A 17 -15.64 5.35 8.90
C HIS A 17 -15.47 6.20 10.18
N ASP A 18 -14.72 5.73 11.18
CA ASP A 18 -14.56 6.45 12.46
C ASP A 18 -13.68 7.70 12.36
N LEU A 19 -12.73 7.76 11.41
CA LEU A 19 -11.96 8.99 11.14
C LEU A 19 -12.75 9.98 10.30
N ALA A 20 -13.59 9.53 9.36
CA ALA A 20 -14.49 10.41 8.61
C ALA A 20 -15.41 11.17 9.58
N ASP A 21 -16.07 10.47 10.49
CA ASP A 21 -16.98 11.09 11.47
C ASP A 21 -16.27 12.06 12.43
N LYS A 22 -15.05 11.75 12.87
CA LYS A 22 -14.27 12.63 13.78
C LYS A 22 -13.58 13.79 13.06
N ALA A 23 -13.18 13.62 11.81
CA ALA A 23 -12.57 14.68 11.00
C ALA A 23 -13.61 15.70 10.55
N ILE A 24 -14.83 15.25 10.23
CA ILE A 24 -15.99 16.12 9.99
C ILE A 24 -16.29 16.95 11.26
N GLN A 25 -16.22 16.35 12.45
CA GLN A 25 -16.50 17.07 13.70
C GLN A 25 -15.41 18.07 14.14
N LYS A 26 -14.15 17.91 13.72
CA LYS A 26 -13.03 18.74 14.19
C LYS A 26 -12.28 19.53 13.12
N ASN A 27 -12.66 19.41 11.85
CA ASN A 27 -12.06 20.20 10.77
C ASN A 27 -10.52 20.05 10.68
N SER A 28 -9.98 18.84 10.92
CA SER A 28 -8.53 18.68 11.03
C SER A 28 -7.98 17.55 10.18
N LEU A 29 -7.59 17.92 8.95
CA LEU A 29 -6.57 17.22 8.14
C LEU A 29 -5.37 16.76 8.96
N ALA A 30 -5.02 17.49 10.03
CA ALA A 30 -3.95 17.13 10.94
C ALA A 30 -4.09 15.73 11.56
N VAL A 31 -5.31 15.24 11.81
CA VAL A 31 -5.55 13.89 12.35
C VAL A 31 -5.28 12.84 11.26
N TYR A 32 -5.74 13.07 10.03
CA TYR A 32 -5.40 12.23 8.87
C TYR A 32 -3.88 12.21 8.63
N ASP A 33 -3.22 13.37 8.70
CA ASP A 33 -1.76 13.49 8.54
C ASP A 33 -0.99 12.73 9.63
N GLN A 34 -1.51 12.68 10.86
CA GLN A 34 -0.91 11.88 11.93
C GLN A 34 -1.13 10.38 11.70
N TYR A 35 -2.31 9.99 11.23
CA TYR A 35 -2.62 8.61 10.88
C TYR A 35 -1.72 8.09 9.75
N ILE A 36 -1.63 8.82 8.64
CA ILE A 36 -0.76 8.48 7.49
C ILE A 36 0.69 8.33 7.96
N ARG A 37 1.17 9.27 8.79
CA ARG A 37 2.52 9.20 9.35
C ARG A 37 2.72 7.99 10.28
N ALA A 38 1.72 7.62 11.07
CA ALA A 38 1.79 6.43 11.92
C ALA A 38 1.79 5.15 11.08
N ALA A 39 0.89 5.03 10.11
CA ALA A 39 0.82 3.90 9.19
C ALA A 39 2.14 3.73 8.40
N ALA A 40 2.70 4.83 7.88
CA ALA A 40 3.99 4.81 7.18
C ALA A 40 5.13 4.29 8.07
N ARG A 41 5.20 4.72 9.33
CA ARG A 41 6.21 4.21 10.29
C ARG A 41 6.04 2.73 10.60
N GLU A 42 4.81 2.28 10.81
CA GLU A 42 4.54 0.86 11.10
C GLU A 42 4.84 -0.04 9.89
N ILE A 43 4.56 0.44 8.66
CA ILE A 43 4.92 -0.25 7.42
C ILE A 43 6.44 -0.34 7.25
N GLU A 44 7.17 0.75 7.54
CA GLU A 44 8.63 0.72 7.49
C GLU A 44 9.21 -0.24 8.53
N GLN A 45 8.69 -0.21 9.76
CA GLN A 45 9.09 -1.17 10.79
C GLN A 45 8.80 -2.61 10.37
N TYR A 46 7.65 -2.87 9.73
CA TYR A 46 7.33 -4.18 9.20
C TYR A 46 8.35 -4.63 8.14
N ARG A 47 8.70 -3.76 7.20
CA ARG A 47 9.75 -4.00 6.19
C ARG A 47 11.11 -4.34 6.82
N GLU A 48 11.54 -3.57 7.82
CA GLU A 48 12.77 -3.82 8.56
C GLU A 48 12.77 -5.19 9.24
N THR A 49 11.65 -5.56 9.90
CA THR A 49 11.54 -6.86 10.59
C THR A 49 11.60 -8.05 9.65
N MET A 50 11.27 -7.88 8.36
CA MET A 50 11.34 -8.92 7.35
C MET A 50 12.74 -9.12 6.77
N THR A 51 13.61 -8.10 6.85
CA THR A 51 14.95 -8.13 6.26
C THR A 51 15.80 -9.34 6.71
N PRO A 52 15.87 -9.69 8.01
CA PRO A 52 16.59 -10.89 8.45
C PRO A 52 16.03 -12.18 7.86
N MET A 53 14.72 -12.26 7.61
CA MET A 53 14.08 -13.45 7.06
C MET A 53 14.47 -13.68 5.60
N PHE A 54 14.49 -12.62 4.78
CA PHE A 54 14.99 -12.72 3.40
C PHE A 54 16.49 -13.06 3.35
N ALA A 55 17.29 -12.47 4.25
CA ALA A 55 18.70 -12.81 4.37
C ALA A 55 18.89 -14.30 4.72
N GLN A 56 18.08 -14.82 5.65
CA GLN A 56 18.08 -16.24 6.02
C GLN A 56 17.71 -17.14 4.85
N VAL A 57 16.66 -16.81 4.08
CA VAL A 57 16.28 -17.56 2.87
C VAL A 57 17.44 -17.63 1.88
N LYS A 58 18.08 -16.48 1.59
CA LYS A 58 19.23 -16.39 0.69
C LYS A 58 20.41 -17.21 1.19
N GLN A 59 20.69 -17.18 2.49
CA GLN A 59 21.75 -17.97 3.10
C GLN A 59 21.44 -19.48 3.03
N SER A 60 20.20 -19.89 3.32
CA SER A 60 19.75 -21.28 3.21
C SER A 60 19.90 -21.80 1.78
N ARG A 61 19.49 -21.02 0.76
CA ARG A 61 19.71 -21.35 -0.66
C ARG A 61 21.18 -21.59 -0.97
N ARG A 62 22.05 -20.62 -0.62
CA ARG A 62 23.50 -20.73 -0.85
C ARG A 62 24.11 -21.97 -0.18
N ARG A 63 23.70 -22.30 1.05
CA ARG A 63 24.18 -23.50 1.76
C ARG A 63 23.71 -24.78 1.07
N ARG A 64 22.45 -24.83 0.62
CA ARG A 64 21.90 -25.95 -0.16
C ARG A 64 22.68 -26.15 -1.45
N ASP A 65 22.95 -25.08 -2.19
CA ASP A 65 23.68 -25.14 -3.46
C ASP A 65 25.12 -25.64 -3.25
N ALA A 66 25.81 -25.16 -2.22
CA ALA A 66 27.16 -25.64 -1.88
C ALA A 66 27.17 -27.14 -1.49
N LEU A 67 26.11 -27.63 -0.85
CA LEU A 67 25.96 -29.06 -0.57
C LEU A 67 25.71 -29.87 -1.86
N ALA A 68 24.92 -29.34 -2.79
CA ALA A 68 24.67 -29.97 -4.09
C ALA A 68 25.96 -30.10 -4.90
N ASP A 69 26.77 -29.03 -4.98
CA ASP A 69 28.09 -29.06 -5.63
C ASP A 69 29.01 -30.11 -5.00
N ARG A 70 28.99 -30.22 -3.66
CA ARG A 70 29.77 -31.23 -2.94
C ARG A 70 29.26 -32.64 -3.24
N ALA A 71 27.95 -32.85 -3.29
CA ALA A 71 27.36 -34.14 -3.62
C ALA A 71 27.77 -34.58 -5.04
N ALA A 72 27.68 -33.68 -6.03
CA ALA A 72 28.12 -33.96 -7.40
C ALA A 72 29.60 -34.35 -7.49
N LYS A 73 30.48 -33.66 -6.74
CA LYS A 73 31.91 -34.04 -6.66
C LYS A 73 32.12 -35.41 -6.03
N LEU A 74 31.38 -35.73 -4.96
CA LEU A 74 31.48 -37.02 -4.29
C LEU A 74 31.02 -38.16 -5.20
N ASP A 75 29.93 -37.95 -5.96
CA ASP A 75 29.39 -38.91 -6.93
C ASP A 75 30.43 -39.29 -7.99
N ILE A 76 31.03 -38.29 -8.65
CA ILE A 76 32.12 -38.49 -9.62
C ILE A 76 33.31 -39.23 -9.00
N MET A 77 33.64 -38.94 -7.74
CA MET A 77 34.76 -39.59 -7.05
C MET A 77 34.47 -41.05 -6.70
N VAL A 78 33.22 -41.41 -6.41
CA VAL A 78 32.82 -42.82 -6.22
C VAL A 78 33.10 -43.60 -7.50
N ASP A 79 32.62 -43.10 -8.64
CA ASP A 79 32.85 -43.73 -9.95
C ASP A 79 34.34 -43.88 -10.27
N ARG A 80 35.14 -42.86 -9.97
CA ARG A 80 36.60 -42.90 -10.16
C ARG A 80 37.25 -44.00 -9.32
N TYR A 81 36.89 -44.13 -8.04
CA TYR A 81 37.44 -45.18 -7.18
C TYR A 81 37.00 -46.59 -7.61
N LEU A 82 35.75 -46.75 -8.04
CA LEU A 82 35.25 -48.03 -8.55
C LEU A 82 35.99 -48.46 -9.82
N ARG A 83 36.18 -47.55 -10.78
CA ARG A 83 36.97 -47.83 -12.00
C ARG A 83 38.42 -48.21 -11.69
N ALA A 84 39.00 -47.61 -10.66
CA ALA A 84 40.34 -47.93 -10.17
C ALA A 84 40.41 -49.18 -9.26
N ARG A 85 39.30 -49.92 -9.10
CA ARG A 85 39.16 -51.09 -8.20
C ARG A 85 39.48 -50.81 -6.72
N LYS A 86 39.38 -49.54 -6.30
CA LYS A 86 39.60 -49.07 -4.91
C LYS A 86 38.30 -49.11 -4.11
N LYS A 87 37.85 -50.32 -3.78
CA LYS A 87 36.50 -50.57 -3.20
C LYS A 87 36.30 -49.91 -1.83
N THR A 88 37.32 -49.87 -0.99
CA THR A 88 37.24 -49.27 0.35
C THR A 88 37.03 -47.76 0.28
N GLU A 89 37.80 -47.08 -0.57
CA GLU A 89 37.70 -45.64 -0.81
C GLU A 89 36.37 -45.27 -1.47
N ALA A 90 35.88 -46.09 -2.41
CA ALA A 90 34.55 -45.94 -2.97
C ALA A 90 33.46 -46.03 -1.89
N LEU A 91 33.51 -47.02 -1.00
CA LEU A 91 32.53 -47.19 0.09
C LEU A 91 32.52 -45.99 1.06
N VAL A 92 33.70 -45.50 1.46
CA VAL A 92 33.81 -44.33 2.34
C VAL A 92 33.26 -43.08 1.66
N THR A 93 33.54 -42.90 0.36
CA THR A 93 33.07 -41.75 -0.42
C THR A 93 31.56 -41.82 -0.65
N GLN A 94 31.02 -43.01 -0.93
CA GLN A 94 29.59 -43.27 -1.04
C GLN A 94 28.84 -42.92 0.26
N ARG A 95 29.41 -43.27 1.43
CA ARG A 95 28.81 -42.90 2.72
C ARG A 95 28.73 -41.39 2.91
N LYS A 96 29.79 -40.66 2.51
CA LYS A 96 29.80 -39.18 2.54
C LYS A 96 28.77 -38.60 1.57
N PHE A 97 28.64 -39.17 0.38
CA PHE A 97 27.62 -38.78 -0.60
C PHE A 97 26.22 -38.92 -0.03
N ILE A 98 25.87 -40.10 0.49
CA ILE A 98 24.54 -40.38 1.09
C ILE A 98 24.26 -39.41 2.25
N SER A 99 25.25 -39.17 3.13
CA SER A 99 25.09 -38.22 4.22
C SER A 99 24.88 -36.79 3.73
N THR A 100 25.54 -36.38 2.65
CA THR A 100 25.36 -35.06 2.02
C THR A 100 23.98 -34.94 1.38
N MET A 101 23.51 -35.97 0.68
CA MET A 101 22.17 -36.03 0.09
C MET A 101 21.07 -35.94 1.16
N LYS A 102 21.27 -36.56 2.33
CA LYS A 102 20.34 -36.43 3.45
C LYS A 102 20.25 -34.99 3.95
N LEU A 103 21.39 -34.29 4.06
CA LEU A 103 21.42 -32.88 4.44
C LEU A 103 20.70 -31.99 3.40
N ILE A 104 20.94 -32.22 2.11
CA ILE A 104 20.26 -31.50 1.02
C ILE A 104 18.74 -31.62 1.18
N ARG A 105 18.22 -32.84 1.35
CA ARG A 105 16.78 -33.06 1.55
C ARG A 105 16.21 -32.30 2.75
N THR A 106 16.94 -32.23 3.87
CA THR A 106 16.53 -31.45 5.04
C THR A 106 16.51 -29.94 4.73
N TYR A 107 17.51 -29.45 3.99
CA TYR A 107 17.53 -28.05 3.55
C TYR A 107 16.38 -27.75 2.59
N ASP A 108 16.10 -28.60 1.61
CA ASP A 108 15.02 -28.39 0.64
C ASP A 108 13.65 -28.25 1.34
N GLN A 109 13.34 -29.16 2.27
CA GLN A 109 12.09 -29.14 3.05
C GLN A 109 11.94 -27.87 3.91
N THR A 110 13.05 -27.38 4.46
CA THR A 110 13.04 -26.18 5.30
C THR A 110 12.99 -24.92 4.46
N LEU A 111 13.75 -24.90 3.37
CA LEU A 111 13.86 -23.78 2.45
C LEU A 111 12.53 -23.49 1.75
N GLU A 112 11.79 -24.51 1.33
CA GLU A 112 10.47 -24.35 0.73
C GLU A 112 9.52 -23.58 1.67
N LYS A 113 9.49 -23.96 2.95
CA LYS A 113 8.67 -23.27 3.97
C LYS A 113 9.13 -21.83 4.19
N GLN A 114 10.45 -21.60 4.25
CA GLN A 114 11.03 -20.26 4.41
C GLN A 114 10.70 -19.35 3.23
N VAL A 115 10.76 -19.86 2.00
CA VAL A 115 10.44 -19.12 0.77
C VAL A 115 8.97 -18.71 0.76
N ARG A 116 8.04 -19.66 0.99
CA ARG A 116 6.60 -19.36 1.03
C ARG A 116 6.24 -18.32 2.10
N ALA A 117 6.86 -18.44 3.29
CA ALA A 117 6.67 -17.46 4.35
C ALA A 117 7.17 -16.07 3.95
N ALA A 118 8.34 -15.99 3.28
CA ALA A 118 8.90 -14.73 2.78
C ALA A 118 8.04 -14.07 1.71
N GLU A 119 7.52 -14.85 0.76
CA GLU A 119 6.58 -14.39 -0.26
C GLU A 119 5.30 -13.85 0.38
N THR A 120 4.70 -14.61 1.30
CA THR A 120 3.47 -14.18 1.99
C THR A 120 3.65 -12.84 2.73
N LEU A 121 4.76 -12.66 3.45
CA LEU A 121 5.01 -11.39 4.13
C LEU A 121 5.27 -10.26 3.13
N HIS A 122 5.91 -10.54 1.99
CA HIS A 122 6.13 -9.56 0.94
C HIS A 122 4.81 -9.09 0.32
N ASP A 123 3.92 -10.03 -0.01
CA ASP A 123 2.59 -9.72 -0.56
C ASP A 123 1.78 -8.86 0.41
N ILE A 124 1.88 -9.15 1.72
CA ILE A 124 1.26 -8.32 2.75
C ILE A 124 1.86 -6.91 2.73
N LEU A 125 3.20 -6.78 2.70
CA LEU A 125 3.86 -5.48 2.64
C LEU A 125 3.37 -4.66 1.43
N THR A 126 3.33 -5.25 0.24
CA THR A 126 2.85 -4.58 -0.98
C THR A 126 1.40 -4.12 -0.85
N LYS A 127 0.51 -4.95 -0.27
CA LYS A 127 -0.88 -4.55 -0.02
C LYS A 127 -0.99 -3.39 0.96
N LEU A 128 -0.15 -3.36 1.99
CA LEU A 128 -0.14 -2.28 2.99
C LEU A 128 0.39 -0.97 2.40
N GLU A 129 1.43 -1.05 1.57
CA GLU A 129 1.96 0.10 0.82
C GLU A 129 0.90 0.67 -0.13
N GLY A 130 0.21 -0.18 -0.90
CA GLY A 130 -0.88 0.26 -1.77
C GLY A 130 -1.99 0.98 -1.00
N ARG A 131 -2.42 0.45 0.15
CA ARG A 131 -3.43 1.12 1.00
C ARG A 131 -2.95 2.43 1.60
N LEU A 132 -1.65 2.55 1.91
CA LEU A 132 -1.08 3.82 2.39
C LEU A 132 -1.11 4.88 1.29
N GLU A 133 -0.83 4.52 0.04
CA GLU A 133 -0.93 5.45 -1.09
C GLU A 133 -2.37 5.90 -1.34
N ILE A 134 -3.33 4.97 -1.31
CA ILE A 134 -4.77 5.32 -1.39
C ILE A 134 -5.15 6.30 -0.27
N ALA A 135 -4.77 6.01 0.98
CA ALA A 135 -5.07 6.90 2.11
C ALA A 135 -4.42 8.30 1.98
N LYS A 136 -3.28 8.42 1.28
CA LYS A 136 -2.69 9.73 0.95
C LYS A 136 -3.49 10.47 -0.10
N GLN A 137 -3.96 9.77 -1.14
CA GLN A 137 -4.80 10.34 -2.19
C GLN A 137 -6.14 10.83 -1.62
N GLU A 138 -6.84 9.99 -0.86
CA GLU A 138 -8.09 10.35 -0.17
C GLU A 138 -7.91 11.59 0.72
N ARG A 139 -6.75 11.73 1.37
CA ARG A 139 -6.42 12.91 2.18
C ARG A 139 -6.25 14.17 1.32
N GLU A 140 -5.64 14.07 0.15
CA GLU A 140 -5.49 15.20 -0.77
C GLU A 140 -6.85 15.66 -1.30
N GLU A 141 -7.71 14.71 -1.68
CA GLU A 141 -9.09 14.96 -2.09
C GLU A 141 -9.89 15.63 -0.97
N LEU A 142 -9.82 15.11 0.26
CA LEU A 142 -10.46 15.72 1.42
C LEU A 142 -9.94 17.15 1.66
N SER A 143 -8.64 17.39 1.43
CA SER A 143 -8.08 18.74 1.54
C SER A 143 -8.66 19.69 0.50
N PHE A 144 -8.88 19.22 -0.72
CA PHE A 144 -9.52 20.00 -1.77
C PHE A 144 -10.97 20.32 -1.40
N LEU A 145 -11.74 19.32 -0.96
CA LEU A 145 -13.14 19.48 -0.55
C LEU A 145 -13.30 20.43 0.64
N LEU A 146 -12.41 20.36 1.64
CA LEU A 146 -12.41 21.28 2.78
C LEU A 146 -12.11 22.72 2.37
N ASN A 147 -11.19 22.93 1.44
CA ASN A 147 -10.89 24.27 0.92
C ASN A 147 -12.07 24.82 0.11
N LEU A 148 -12.73 23.98 -0.69
CA LEU A 148 -13.93 24.33 -1.43
C LEU A 148 -15.07 24.75 -0.48
N ALA A 149 -15.34 23.94 0.55
CA ALA A 149 -16.36 24.24 1.55
C ALA A 149 -16.09 25.58 2.26
N LYS A 150 -14.85 25.83 2.67
CA LYS A 150 -14.44 27.09 3.31
C LYS A 150 -14.63 28.30 2.39
N ALA A 151 -14.36 28.14 1.10
CA ALA A 151 -14.54 29.19 0.12
C ALA A 151 -16.04 29.50 -0.11
N LYS A 152 -16.91 28.46 -0.20
CA LYS A 152 -18.38 28.62 -0.24
C LYS A 152 -18.92 29.29 1.02
N GLU A 153 -18.42 28.92 2.21
CA GLU A 153 -18.79 29.57 3.48
C GLU A 153 -18.43 31.06 3.49
N THR A 154 -17.21 31.40 3.04
CA THR A 154 -16.75 32.78 2.93
C THR A 154 -17.59 33.57 1.93
N SER A 155 -17.94 32.98 0.77
CA SER A 155 -18.85 33.57 -0.22
C SER A 155 -20.21 33.88 0.41
N THR A 156 -20.81 32.89 1.09
CA THR A 156 -22.09 33.04 1.78
C THR A 156 -22.06 34.14 2.85
N GLN A 157 -20.97 34.22 3.62
CA GLN A 157 -20.79 35.27 4.62
C GLN A 157 -20.64 36.66 3.99
N ALA A 158 -19.91 36.76 2.87
CA ALA A 158 -19.79 37.98 2.09
C ALA A 158 -21.15 38.43 1.54
N MET A 159 -21.94 37.51 0.98
CA MET A 159 -23.31 37.78 0.51
C MET A 159 -24.20 38.31 1.65
N ARG A 160 -24.18 37.67 2.83
CA ARG A 160 -24.93 38.16 4.01
C ARG A 160 -24.50 39.55 4.44
N SER A 161 -23.20 39.85 4.38
CA SER A 161 -22.68 41.18 4.71
C SER A 161 -23.10 42.23 3.68
N LEU A 162 -23.18 41.86 2.39
CA LEU A 162 -23.69 42.72 1.32
C LEU A 162 -25.19 42.98 1.48
N ASP A 163 -25.98 41.95 1.77
CA ASP A 163 -27.42 42.10 2.05
C ASP A 163 -27.67 43.07 3.22
N ALA A 164 -26.85 42.99 4.28
CA ALA A 164 -26.94 43.90 5.42
C ALA A 164 -26.57 45.36 5.07
N LEU A 165 -25.65 45.56 4.12
CA LEU A 165 -25.25 46.88 3.63
C LEU A 165 -26.30 47.50 2.70
N ILE A 166 -26.87 46.71 1.80
CA ILE A 166 -27.97 47.12 0.90
C ILE A 166 -29.18 47.59 1.73
N GLY A 167 -29.46 46.93 2.86
CA GLY A 167 -30.54 47.31 3.77
C GLY A 167 -30.36 48.64 4.52
N GLN A 168 -29.17 49.27 4.48
CA GLN A 168 -28.88 50.51 5.21
C GLN A 168 -29.14 51.81 4.42
N GLY A 169 -29.60 51.73 3.16
CA GLY A 169 -30.32 52.83 2.49
C GLY A 169 -29.50 53.83 1.68
N ASP A 170 -28.28 53.51 1.25
CA ASP A 170 -27.48 54.35 0.34
C ASP A 170 -27.54 53.79 -1.10
N GLU A 171 -28.08 54.56 -2.04
CA GLU A 171 -28.46 54.11 -3.40
C GLU A 171 -27.24 53.81 -4.29
N GLU A 172 -26.14 54.55 -4.10
CA GLU A 172 -24.86 54.29 -4.78
C GLU A 172 -24.17 53.04 -4.22
N LEU A 173 -24.25 52.83 -2.90
CA LEU A 173 -23.69 51.67 -2.22
C LEU A 173 -24.46 50.38 -2.58
N ALA A 174 -25.79 50.49 -2.73
CA ALA A 174 -26.65 49.39 -3.16
C ALA A 174 -26.30 48.91 -4.58
N THR A 175 -26.02 49.83 -5.51
CA THR A 175 -25.64 49.49 -6.89
C THR A 175 -24.29 48.77 -6.95
N ALA A 176 -23.30 49.21 -6.16
CA ALA A 176 -22.01 48.53 -6.05
C ALA A 176 -22.13 47.14 -5.40
N ALA A 177 -22.96 47.02 -4.36
CA ALA A 177 -23.20 45.76 -3.69
C ALA A 177 -23.91 44.73 -4.59
N GLU A 178 -24.88 45.16 -5.41
CA GLU A 178 -25.58 44.32 -6.38
C GLU A 178 -24.63 43.77 -7.46
N SER A 179 -23.68 44.59 -7.92
CA SER A 179 -22.64 44.14 -8.86
C SER A 179 -21.70 43.09 -8.24
N ILE A 180 -21.31 43.26 -6.97
CA ILE A 180 -20.47 42.29 -6.26
C ILE A 180 -21.23 40.98 -6.05
N ARG A 181 -22.53 41.06 -5.69
CA ARG A 181 -23.42 39.89 -5.56
C ARG A 181 -23.50 39.09 -6.85
N SER A 182 -23.81 39.74 -7.98
CA SER A 182 -23.88 39.08 -9.30
C SER A 182 -22.58 38.37 -9.68
N ARG A 183 -21.42 38.95 -9.33
CA ARG A 183 -20.12 38.32 -9.58
C ARG A 183 -19.85 37.12 -8.67
N LEU A 184 -20.30 37.16 -7.41
CA LEU A 184 -20.20 36.05 -6.48
C LEU A 184 -21.12 34.89 -6.89
N ASP A 185 -22.38 35.19 -7.24
CA ASP A 185 -23.35 34.19 -7.72
C ASP A 185 -22.85 33.46 -8.98
N HIS A 186 -22.24 34.21 -9.92
CA HIS A 186 -21.64 33.61 -11.12
C HIS A 186 -20.41 32.75 -10.79
N ALA A 187 -19.60 33.15 -9.81
CA ALA A 187 -18.45 32.36 -9.38
C ALA A 187 -18.89 31.06 -8.71
N ASP A 188 -19.89 31.12 -7.82
CA ASP A 188 -20.44 29.95 -7.12
C ASP A 188 -21.08 28.95 -8.09
N ALA A 189 -21.87 29.42 -9.06
CA ALA A 189 -22.46 28.56 -10.10
C ALA A 189 -21.41 27.88 -11.00
N ALA A 190 -20.36 28.61 -11.38
CA ALA A 190 -19.25 28.03 -12.15
C ALA A 190 -18.48 26.96 -11.36
N TRP A 191 -18.33 27.15 -10.05
CA TRP A 191 -17.65 26.21 -9.16
C TRP A 191 -18.48 24.97 -8.84
N GLU A 192 -19.80 25.10 -8.74
CA GLU A 192 -20.71 23.99 -8.49
C GLU A 192 -20.71 22.99 -9.65
N LEU A 193 -20.76 23.49 -10.90
CA LEU A 193 -20.60 22.67 -12.12
C LEU A 193 -19.27 21.90 -12.16
N GLN A 194 -18.19 22.48 -11.63
CA GLN A 194 -16.89 21.83 -11.56
C GLN A 194 -16.82 20.76 -10.47
N THR A 195 -17.60 20.92 -9.40
CA THR A 195 -17.65 19.99 -8.26
C THR A 195 -18.46 18.74 -8.59
N ASP A 196 -19.63 18.90 -9.22
CA ASP A 196 -20.48 17.78 -9.64
C ASP A 196 -19.75 16.83 -10.60
N ASN A 197 -18.88 17.38 -11.46
CA ASN A 197 -18.05 16.58 -12.36
C ASN A 197 -16.99 15.75 -11.60
N LEU A 198 -16.44 16.29 -10.51
CA LEU A 198 -15.45 15.59 -9.67
C LEU A 198 -16.10 14.50 -8.80
N ASP A 199 -17.27 14.78 -8.22
CA ASP A 199 -18.04 13.83 -7.41
C ASP A 199 -18.43 12.58 -8.23
N SER A 200 -18.87 12.79 -9.48
CA SER A 200 -19.18 11.70 -10.41
C SER A 200 -17.96 10.84 -10.78
N GLN A 201 -16.76 11.41 -10.77
CA GLN A 201 -15.51 10.68 -11.04
C GLN A 201 -15.03 9.89 -9.82
N LEU A 202 -15.39 10.34 -8.62
CA LEU A 202 -15.00 9.72 -7.36
C LEU A 202 -15.86 8.48 -7.08
N ASP A 203 -17.17 8.54 -7.32
CA ASP A 203 -18.09 7.40 -7.18
C ASP A 203 -17.71 6.22 -8.10
N SER A 204 -17.22 6.49 -9.31
CA SER A 204 -16.72 5.45 -10.23
C SER A 204 -15.40 4.81 -9.78
N ALA A 205 -14.67 5.39 -8.82
CA ALA A 205 -13.41 4.83 -8.35
C ALA A 205 -13.57 3.90 -7.12
N MET A 206 -14.74 3.87 -6.50
CA MET A 206 -14.96 3.22 -5.19
C MET A 206 -15.48 1.77 -5.24
N ASP A 207 -15.83 1.22 -6.41
CA ASP A 207 -16.34 -0.15 -6.51
C ASP A 207 -15.20 -1.18 -6.73
N ASP A 208 -14.87 -1.94 -5.68
CA ASP A 208 -13.86 -3.03 -5.68
C ASP A 208 -14.05 -4.07 -6.83
N ILE A 209 -15.27 -4.20 -7.39
CA ILE A 209 -15.59 -5.11 -8.51
C ILE A 209 -15.12 -4.54 -9.86
N GLU A 210 -15.18 -3.22 -10.06
CA GLU A 210 -14.70 -2.57 -11.28
C GLU A 210 -13.17 -2.61 -11.34
N LEU A 211 -12.49 -2.47 -10.19
CA LEU A 211 -11.03 -2.57 -10.12
C LEU A 211 -10.48 -3.93 -10.54
N GLU A 212 -11.12 -5.04 -10.13
CA GLU A 212 -10.70 -6.39 -10.56
C GLU A 212 -10.95 -6.62 -12.06
N ALA A 213 -12.04 -6.07 -12.60
CA ALA A 213 -12.36 -6.13 -14.03
C ALA A 213 -11.36 -5.31 -14.88
N ASP A 214 -11.04 -4.09 -14.46
CA ASP A 214 -10.05 -3.22 -15.10
C ASP A 214 -8.65 -3.82 -15.06
N LEU A 215 -8.29 -4.45 -13.94
CA LEU A 215 -7.01 -5.14 -13.81
C LEU A 215 -6.94 -6.34 -14.78
N ALA A 216 -8.02 -7.12 -14.88
CA ALA A 216 -8.12 -8.25 -15.82
C ALA A 216 -8.04 -7.79 -17.28
N GLU A 217 -8.71 -6.69 -17.65
CA GLU A 217 -8.61 -6.11 -18.99
C GLU A 217 -7.17 -5.65 -19.29
N ARG A 218 -6.51 -5.02 -18.32
CA ARG A 218 -5.13 -4.57 -18.48
C ARG A 218 -4.14 -5.72 -18.57
N MET A 219 -4.36 -6.79 -17.80
CA MET A 219 -3.61 -8.04 -17.87
C MET A 219 -3.73 -8.68 -19.26
N GLN A 220 -4.96 -8.75 -19.80
CA GLN A 220 -5.21 -9.18 -21.18
C GLN A 220 -4.45 -8.33 -22.21
N ARG A 221 -4.47 -6.99 -22.07
CA ARG A 221 -3.74 -6.08 -22.97
C ARG A 221 -2.23 -6.27 -22.93
N LEU A 222 -1.68 -6.69 -21.79
CA LEU A 222 -0.25 -6.93 -21.61
C LEU A 222 0.17 -8.38 -21.89
N GLY A 223 -0.78 -9.27 -22.17
CA GLY A 223 -0.52 -10.70 -22.40
C GLY A 223 -0.01 -11.42 -21.16
N ILE A 224 -0.44 -10.97 -19.98
CA ILE A 224 -0.10 -11.56 -18.69
C ILE A 224 -1.37 -12.26 -18.19
N ASP A 225 -1.36 -13.59 -18.13
CA ASP A 225 -2.42 -14.39 -17.50
C ASP A 225 -2.24 -14.45 -15.97
#